data_AF-A0A1C7DNK7-F1
#
_entry.id   AF-A0A1C7DNK7-F1
#
_cell.length_a   1.000
_cell.length_b   1.000
_cell.length_c   1.000
_cell.angle_alpha   90.00
_cell.angle_beta   90.00
_cell.angle_gamma   90.00
#
_symmetry.space_group_name_H-M   'P 1'
#
loop_
_entity.id
_entity.type
_entity.pdbx_description
1 polymer ?
#
loop_
_entity_poly.entity_id
_entity_poly.type
_entity_poly.pdbx_seq_one_letter_code
_entity_poly.pdbx_strand_id
1 'polypeptide(L)'
;MKNQQGYALLIVLLMVVLFMGISATFIAGSLSNAAQEQTVDTSNQSVASAEMGAKYFSTDFERELELIKMEIFSNTQERVNLLISCIQVKTDRSCDNETKIAAIETKIDKDMRTLYMQKILTKVTELDAMSGIEIIPFLEDQIKYAVAYTTANKLDSAGDIITDPAMPEETVKAIKVEMEMTGTSKEISSGLKAFFTIEVPDTFLNASEPLIIETEISVEKEGVTYQDVFSETMPAISCADLVTQLKVAGNNITPPYECNLGQSLKGLLKSIETANLDPELFKVYTSNFTTNICTDNCNSLDFKGVTIVVNPEDTDAFNNMNNLIKANLQVNGELTVGNNLINLGKNGNKQTIILEELNVGNNIQNMYYTNFLILGRRVAAGMPENVSRIRWGQNFEVDNYSNLCIDIDKILPADLERLSEKIKFTNSGKMIYFTKYSGKNFELTGKINGKSGEERTGLYVKRMDDYTTFLNACGVTLKDTVTESTEVAVPNVLDPEFDFEVEY
;
A
#
# COMPACT_ATOMS: atom_id res chain seq x y z
N MET A 1 91.56 13.82 -65.11
CA MET A 1 90.44 13.37 -64.25
C MET A 1 90.80 13.58 -62.77
N LYS A 2 90.58 14.77 -62.19
CA LYS A 2 90.76 15.02 -60.74
C LYS A 2 89.94 16.24 -60.30
N ASN A 3 88.61 16.14 -60.22
CA ASN A 3 87.80 17.07 -59.41
C ASN A 3 86.35 16.60 -59.11
N GLN A 4 86.10 15.30 -59.03
CA GLN A 4 84.74 14.77 -58.79
C GLN A 4 84.47 14.41 -57.31
N GLN A 5 85.49 14.40 -56.45
CA GLN A 5 85.32 14.08 -55.03
C GLN A 5 84.62 15.19 -54.22
N GLY A 6 84.78 16.47 -54.60
CA GLY A 6 84.11 17.60 -53.92
C GLY A 6 82.61 17.69 -54.22
N TYR A 7 82.19 17.35 -55.45
CA TYR A 7 80.78 17.32 -55.83
C TYR A 7 80.02 16.15 -55.18
N ALA A 8 80.65 14.99 -55.05
CA ALA A 8 80.08 13.86 -54.33
C ALA A 8 79.83 14.20 -52.84
N LEU A 9 80.78 14.91 -52.20
CA LEU A 9 80.62 15.37 -50.82
C LEU A 9 79.45 16.35 -50.67
N LEU A 10 79.32 17.31 -51.59
CA LEU A 10 78.21 18.28 -51.60
C LEU A 10 76.85 17.61 -51.80
N ILE A 11 76.76 16.63 -52.70
CA ILE A 11 75.51 15.88 -52.95
C ILE A 11 75.13 15.05 -51.72
N VAL A 12 76.10 14.39 -51.07
CA VAL A 12 75.85 13.63 -49.83
C VAL A 12 75.40 14.56 -48.71
N LEU A 13 76.05 15.72 -48.55
CA LEU A 13 75.65 16.71 -47.56
C LEU A 13 74.23 17.24 -47.82
N LEU A 14 73.92 17.55 -49.09
CA LEU A 14 72.58 17.99 -49.51
C LEU A 14 71.54 16.90 -49.24
N MET A 15 71.85 15.63 -49.53
CA MET A 15 70.97 14.51 -49.22
C MET A 15 70.72 14.39 -47.71
N VAL A 16 71.76 14.48 -46.89
CA VAL A 16 71.63 14.42 -45.43
C VAL A 16 70.74 15.56 -44.90
N VAL A 17 70.94 16.79 -45.38
CA VAL A 17 70.10 17.93 -44.98
C VAL A 17 68.65 17.76 -45.44
N LEU A 18 68.44 17.24 -46.65
CA LEU A 18 67.10 17.00 -47.19
C LEU A 18 66.38 15.88 -46.41
N PHE A 19 67.06 14.77 -46.12
CA PHE A 19 66.49 13.71 -45.26
C PHE A 19 66.22 14.20 -43.85
N MET A 20 67.12 14.98 -43.26
CA MET A 20 66.92 15.53 -41.91
C MET A 20 65.76 16.54 -41.88
N GLY A 21 65.60 17.36 -42.92
CA GLY A 21 64.45 18.26 -43.08
C GLY A 21 63.12 17.51 -43.21
N ILE A 22 63.07 16.45 -44.02
CA ILE A 22 61.88 15.61 -44.18
C ILE A 22 61.57 14.83 -42.89
N SER A 23 62.57 14.27 -42.21
CA SER A 23 62.37 13.58 -40.92
C SER A 23 61.88 14.54 -39.83
N ALA A 24 62.40 15.77 -39.79
CA ALA A 24 61.95 16.78 -38.83
C ALA A 24 60.49 17.18 -39.07
N THR A 25 60.05 17.34 -40.32
CA THR A 25 58.64 17.63 -40.63
C THR A 25 57.72 16.46 -40.29
N PHE A 26 58.14 15.21 -40.50
CA PHE A 26 57.38 14.03 -40.07
C PHE A 26 57.26 13.92 -38.54
N ILE A 27 58.34 14.16 -37.80
CA ILE A 27 58.32 14.14 -36.33
C ILE A 27 57.44 15.27 -35.79
N ALA A 28 57.57 16.48 -36.34
CA ALA A 28 56.72 17.61 -35.95
C ALA A 28 55.24 17.34 -36.26
N GLY A 29 54.92 16.76 -37.42
CA GLY A 29 53.57 16.35 -37.77
C GLY A 29 53.02 15.26 -36.84
N SER A 30 53.82 14.25 -36.50
CA SER A 30 53.42 13.18 -35.58
C SER A 30 53.16 13.69 -34.16
N LEU A 31 54.00 14.61 -33.66
CA LEU A 31 53.81 15.24 -32.34
C LEU A 31 52.57 16.13 -32.33
N SER A 32 52.31 16.87 -33.42
CA SER A 32 51.11 17.70 -33.55
C SER A 32 49.84 16.85 -33.53
N ASN A 33 49.82 15.74 -34.26
CA ASN A 33 48.67 14.82 -34.28
C ASN A 33 48.46 14.16 -32.92
N ALA A 34 49.54 13.70 -32.26
CA ALA A 34 49.46 13.10 -30.93
C ALA A 34 48.96 14.09 -29.86
N ALA A 35 49.39 15.35 -29.92
CA ALA A 35 48.90 16.39 -29.01
C ALA A 35 47.42 16.74 -29.28
N GLN A 36 47.01 16.75 -30.55
CA GLN A 36 45.62 16.97 -30.94
C GLN A 36 44.72 15.81 -30.47
N GLU A 37 45.13 14.57 -30.69
CA GLU A 37 44.43 13.36 -30.24
C GLU A 37 44.31 13.35 -28.71
N GLN A 38 45.39 13.64 -27.99
CA GLN A 38 45.36 13.73 -26.53
C GLN A 38 44.38 14.81 -26.04
N THR A 39 44.34 15.98 -26.69
CA THR A 39 43.41 17.07 -26.33
C THR A 39 41.96 16.65 -26.55
N VAL A 40 41.66 16.03 -27.69
CA VAL A 40 40.32 15.52 -28.02
C VAL A 40 39.89 14.43 -27.04
N ASP A 41 40.77 13.48 -26.72
CA ASP A 41 40.48 12.43 -25.75
C ASP A 41 40.21 12.99 -24.35
N THR A 42 41.03 13.93 -23.87
CA THR A 42 40.79 14.57 -22.57
C THR A 42 39.51 15.39 -22.56
N SER A 43 39.16 16.05 -23.67
CA SER A 43 37.90 16.80 -23.79
C SER A 43 36.68 15.86 -23.82
N ASN A 44 36.78 14.71 -24.49
CA ASN A 44 35.69 13.73 -24.51
C ASN A 44 35.52 13.11 -23.11
N GLN A 45 36.63 12.84 -22.41
CA GLN A 45 36.59 12.34 -21.03
C GLN A 45 36.01 13.34 -20.04
N SER A 46 36.26 14.65 -20.20
CA SER A 46 35.66 15.67 -19.33
C SER A 46 34.14 15.76 -19.52
N VAL A 47 33.65 15.66 -20.76
CA VAL A 47 32.19 15.58 -21.04
C VAL A 47 31.59 14.29 -20.46
N ALA A 48 32.22 13.13 -20.71
CA ALA A 48 31.76 11.86 -20.17
C ALA A 48 31.73 11.84 -18.62
N SER A 49 32.67 12.56 -17.99
CA SER A 49 32.67 12.76 -16.54
C SER A 49 31.46 13.57 -16.06
N ALA A 50 31.12 14.65 -16.78
CA ALA A 50 29.94 15.46 -16.48
C ALA A 50 28.65 14.64 -16.63
N GLU A 51 28.54 13.82 -17.68
CA GLU A 51 27.41 12.90 -17.90
C GLU A 51 27.29 11.86 -16.77
N MET A 52 28.42 11.28 -16.35
CA MET A 52 28.45 10.32 -15.24
C MET A 52 27.94 10.96 -13.95
N GLY A 53 28.39 12.19 -13.65
CA GLY A 53 27.91 12.95 -12.50
C GLY A 53 26.42 13.27 -12.60
N ALA A 54 25.94 13.73 -13.77
CA ALA A 54 24.52 14.01 -14.00
C ALA A 54 23.66 12.75 -13.78
N LYS A 55 24.10 11.60 -14.28
CA LYS A 55 23.38 10.33 -14.11
C LYS A 55 23.42 9.83 -12.66
N TYR A 56 24.53 10.01 -11.96
CA TYR A 56 24.66 9.64 -10.56
C TYR A 56 23.65 10.42 -9.70
N PHE A 57 23.67 11.75 -9.78
CA PHE A 57 22.79 12.60 -8.99
C PHE A 57 21.32 12.47 -9.39
N SER A 58 20.99 12.28 -10.67
CA SER A 58 19.60 12.05 -11.07
C SER A 58 19.04 10.73 -10.53
N THR A 59 19.84 9.66 -10.56
CA THR A 59 19.44 8.35 -10.00
C THR A 59 19.31 8.40 -8.48
N ASP A 60 20.20 9.13 -7.80
CA ASP A 60 20.10 9.31 -6.35
C ASP A 60 18.85 10.13 -5.99
N PHE A 61 18.55 11.18 -6.76
CA PHE A 61 17.35 11.99 -6.56
C PHE A 61 16.06 11.19 -6.79
N GLU A 62 16.01 10.33 -7.81
CA GLU A 62 14.89 9.43 -8.09
C GLU A 62 14.60 8.52 -6.88
N ARG A 63 15.65 7.93 -6.29
CA ARG A 63 15.53 7.13 -5.06
C ARG A 63 14.98 7.96 -3.89
N GLU A 64 15.49 9.17 -3.68
CA GLU A 64 15.00 10.05 -2.61
C GLU A 64 13.53 10.46 -2.84
N LEU A 65 13.12 10.63 -4.10
CA LEU A 65 11.74 10.92 -4.46
C LEU A 65 10.80 9.76 -4.09
N GLU A 66 11.20 8.50 -4.30
CA GLU A 66 10.44 7.33 -3.84
C GLU A 66 10.25 7.33 -2.32
N LEU A 67 11.30 7.66 -1.55
CA LEU A 67 11.22 7.77 -0.09
C LEU A 67 10.25 8.88 0.34
N ILE A 68 10.30 10.04 -0.33
CA ILE A 68 9.36 11.14 -0.10
C ILE A 68 7.93 10.69 -0.37
N LYS A 69 7.67 10.02 -1.50
CA LYS A 69 6.32 9.51 -1.85
C LYS A 69 5.78 8.55 -0.79
N MET A 70 6.60 7.61 -0.29
CA MET A 70 6.22 6.71 0.80
C MET A 70 5.92 7.46 2.11
N GLU A 71 6.72 8.47 2.44
CA GLU A 71 6.49 9.30 3.63
C GLU A 71 5.17 10.09 3.51
N ILE A 72 4.91 10.70 2.36
CA ILE A 72 3.65 11.41 2.10
C ILE A 72 2.46 10.45 2.22
N PHE A 73 2.53 9.28 1.58
CA PHE A 73 1.47 8.26 1.70
C PHE A 73 1.19 7.90 3.16
N SER A 74 2.23 7.67 3.97
CA SER A 74 2.08 7.34 5.39
C SER A 74 1.42 8.48 6.18
N ASN A 75 1.80 9.74 5.92
CA ASN A 75 1.19 10.90 6.56
C ASN A 75 -0.26 11.12 6.13
N THR A 76 -0.57 10.92 4.84
CA THR A 76 -1.94 10.97 4.33
C THR A 76 -2.80 9.92 5.04
N GLN A 77 -2.30 8.68 5.15
CA GLN A 77 -3.00 7.60 5.83
C GLN A 77 -3.25 7.90 7.31
N GLU A 78 -2.28 8.47 8.02
CA GLU A 78 -2.45 8.89 9.41
C GLU A 78 -3.57 9.92 9.55
N ARG A 79 -3.60 10.93 8.68
CA ARG A 79 -4.64 11.97 8.69
C ARG A 79 -6.02 11.42 8.33
N VAL A 80 -6.10 10.52 7.35
CA VAL A 80 -7.35 9.81 7.01
C VAL A 80 -7.81 8.95 8.18
N ASN A 81 -6.91 8.27 8.89
CA ASN A 81 -7.26 7.49 10.09
C ASN A 81 -7.80 8.36 11.24
N LEU A 82 -7.29 9.59 11.39
CA LEU A 82 -7.83 10.57 12.34
C LEU A 82 -9.24 11.02 11.91
N LEU A 83 -9.48 11.27 10.63
CA LEU A 83 -10.81 11.58 10.09
C LEU A 83 -11.79 10.42 10.31
N ILE A 84 -11.38 9.18 10.01
CA ILE A 84 -12.16 7.97 10.29
C ILE A 84 -12.54 7.89 11.77
N SER A 85 -11.58 8.13 12.66
CA SER A 85 -11.82 8.09 14.10
C SER A 85 -12.78 9.19 14.56
N CYS A 86 -12.68 10.38 13.97
CA CYS A 86 -13.60 11.49 14.23
C CYS A 86 -15.04 11.09 13.87
N ILE A 87 -15.23 10.53 12.67
CA ILE A 87 -16.52 10.09 12.15
C ILE A 87 -17.10 9.00 13.09
N GLN A 88 -16.32 7.97 13.40
CA GLN A 88 -16.75 6.83 14.23
C GLN A 88 -17.20 7.21 15.65
N VAL A 89 -16.54 8.17 16.29
CA VAL A 89 -16.80 8.50 17.71
C VAL A 89 -17.91 9.53 17.87
N LYS A 90 -18.22 10.34 16.84
CA LYS A 90 -19.23 11.43 16.84
C LYS A 90 -19.17 12.41 18.03
N THR A 91 -18.07 12.43 18.81
CA THR A 91 -17.90 13.37 19.93
C THR A 91 -17.51 14.78 19.48
N ASP A 92 -16.90 14.90 18.30
CA ASP A 92 -16.48 16.18 17.74
C ASP A 92 -17.42 16.59 16.60
N ARG A 93 -17.98 17.81 16.71
CA ARG A 93 -18.85 18.40 15.67
C ARG A 93 -18.07 18.78 14.41
N SER A 94 -16.76 18.60 14.38
CA SER A 94 -15.92 18.92 13.22
C SER A 94 -16.10 17.95 12.03
N CYS A 95 -16.69 16.77 12.23
CA CYS A 95 -16.87 15.72 11.21
C CYS A 95 -18.30 15.12 11.19
N ASP A 96 -19.29 15.91 11.64
CA ASP A 96 -20.68 15.46 11.82
C ASP A 96 -21.54 15.44 10.54
N ASN A 97 -21.01 15.90 9.40
CA ASN A 97 -21.69 15.89 8.12
C ASN A 97 -20.71 15.87 6.94
N GLU A 98 -21.21 15.46 5.77
CA GLU A 98 -20.44 15.32 4.52
C GLU A 98 -19.71 16.61 4.11
N THR A 99 -20.30 17.79 4.30
CA THR A 99 -19.65 19.06 3.92
C THR A 99 -18.40 19.33 4.75
N LYS A 100 -18.44 19.01 6.05
CA LYS A 100 -17.27 19.18 6.93
C LYS A 100 -16.22 18.12 6.64
N ILE A 101 -16.64 16.90 6.32
CA ILE A 101 -15.73 15.81 5.94
C ILE A 101 -14.99 16.18 4.65
N ALA A 102 -15.71 16.61 3.61
CA ALA A 102 -15.10 17.09 2.37
C ALA A 102 -14.14 18.27 2.60
N ALA A 103 -14.45 19.16 3.56
CA ALA A 103 -13.55 20.26 3.93
C ALA A 103 -12.27 19.76 4.63
N ILE A 104 -12.36 18.70 5.45
CA ILE A 104 -11.19 18.05 6.06
C ILE A 104 -10.37 17.34 4.99
N GLU A 105 -10.99 16.60 4.07
CA GLU A 105 -10.31 15.94 2.96
C GLU A 105 -9.58 16.94 2.07
N THR A 106 -10.24 18.03 1.69
CA THR A 106 -9.63 19.14 0.94
C THR A 106 -8.41 19.70 1.69
N LYS A 107 -8.50 19.82 3.01
CA LYS A 107 -7.37 20.26 3.84
C LYS A 107 -6.25 19.23 3.89
N ILE A 108 -6.57 17.94 3.99
CA ILE A 108 -5.57 16.85 3.96
C ILE A 108 -4.82 16.92 2.64
N ASP A 109 -5.53 16.97 1.51
CA ASP A 109 -4.93 17.08 0.18
C ASP A 109 -4.01 18.29 0.05
N LYS A 110 -4.49 19.46 0.48
CA LYS A 110 -3.70 20.69 0.47
C LYS A 110 -2.43 20.57 1.30
N ASP A 111 -2.56 20.10 2.54
CA ASP A 111 -1.42 19.95 3.46
C ASP A 111 -0.40 18.93 2.92
N MET A 112 -0.85 17.83 2.30
CA MET A 112 0.03 16.82 1.71
C MET A 112 0.72 17.32 0.43
N ARG A 113 0.02 18.10 -0.38
CA ARG A 113 0.61 18.78 -1.55
C ARG A 113 1.72 19.75 -1.14
N THR A 114 1.45 20.59 -0.15
CA THR A 114 2.45 21.52 0.42
C THR A 114 3.66 20.75 0.94
N LEU A 115 3.43 19.69 1.72
CA LEU A 115 4.50 18.88 2.30
C LEU A 115 5.34 18.19 1.22
N TYR A 116 4.70 17.61 0.19
CA TYR A 116 5.38 16.95 -0.93
C TYR A 116 6.31 17.92 -1.67
N MET A 117 5.81 19.09 -2.04
CA MET A 117 6.62 20.10 -2.71
C MET A 117 7.74 20.63 -1.81
N GLN A 118 7.47 20.87 -0.53
CA GLN A 118 8.48 21.31 0.43
C GLN A 118 9.63 20.30 0.53
N LYS A 119 9.32 19.00 0.60
CA LYS A 119 10.33 17.93 0.66
C LYS A 119 11.19 17.90 -0.61
N ILE A 120 10.58 18.02 -1.80
CA ILE A 120 11.32 18.10 -3.07
C ILE A 120 12.25 19.32 -3.09
N LEU A 121 11.74 20.50 -2.76
CA LEU A 121 12.55 21.73 -2.75
C LEU A 121 13.68 21.68 -1.71
N THR A 122 13.45 21.00 -0.59
CA THR A 122 14.49 20.74 0.42
C THR A 122 15.59 19.86 -0.19
N LYS A 123 15.24 18.79 -0.91
CA LYS A 123 16.22 17.93 -1.60
C LYS A 123 16.99 18.66 -2.69
N VAL A 124 16.34 19.54 -3.44
CA VAL A 124 17.03 20.41 -4.41
C VAL A 124 18.03 21.33 -3.71
N THR A 125 17.66 21.89 -2.56
CA THR A 125 18.56 22.74 -1.76
C THR A 125 19.74 21.94 -1.18
N GLU A 126 19.51 20.71 -0.74
CA GLU A 126 20.58 19.79 -0.30
C GLU A 126 21.55 19.46 -1.44
N LEU A 127 21.03 19.25 -2.66
CA LEU A 127 21.84 19.00 -3.85
C LEU A 127 22.65 20.25 -4.27
N ASP A 128 22.04 21.44 -4.24
CA ASP A 128 22.74 22.70 -4.52
C ASP A 128 23.82 23.01 -3.47
N ALA A 129 23.61 22.63 -2.21
CA ALA A 129 24.62 22.74 -1.16
C ALA A 129 25.87 21.87 -1.42
N MET A 130 25.80 20.90 -2.33
CA MET A 130 26.95 20.13 -2.80
C MET A 130 27.70 20.81 -3.96
N SER A 131 27.30 22.02 -4.34
CA SER A 131 27.96 22.81 -5.38
C SER A 131 29.47 22.95 -5.11
N GLY A 132 30.27 22.68 -6.13
CA GLY A 132 31.73 22.75 -6.10
C GLY A 132 32.43 21.61 -5.37
N ILE A 133 31.71 20.65 -4.80
CA ILE A 133 32.32 19.45 -4.20
C ILE A 133 32.74 18.48 -5.31
N GLU A 134 34.06 18.30 -5.49
CA GLU A 134 34.62 17.35 -6.46
C GLU A 134 34.46 15.90 -5.98
N ILE A 135 33.83 15.08 -6.82
CA ILE A 135 33.75 13.63 -6.64
C ILE A 135 34.72 12.96 -7.61
N ILE A 136 35.55 12.07 -7.06
CA ILE A 136 36.55 11.29 -7.81
C ILE A 136 36.05 9.84 -7.91
N PRO A 137 35.43 9.43 -9.02
CA PRO A 137 34.84 8.09 -9.15
C PRO A 137 35.88 6.96 -9.23
N PHE A 138 37.12 7.26 -9.59
CA PHE A 138 38.18 6.27 -9.78
C PHE A 138 39.44 6.65 -8.98
N LEU A 139 40.23 5.65 -8.57
CA LEU A 139 41.43 5.84 -7.73
C LEU A 139 42.58 6.60 -8.44
N GLU A 140 42.50 6.75 -9.75
CA GLU A 140 43.45 7.57 -10.52
C GLU A 140 42.84 8.97 -10.69
N ASP A 141 43.47 10.01 -10.12
CA ASP A 141 43.01 11.41 -10.00
C ASP A 141 42.77 12.16 -11.34
N GLN A 142 42.52 11.45 -12.43
CA GLN A 142 42.40 12.02 -13.77
C GLN A 142 40.98 12.46 -14.11
N ILE A 143 39.94 11.87 -13.51
CA ILE A 143 38.54 12.15 -13.85
C ILE A 143 37.79 12.57 -12.58
N LYS A 144 37.10 13.71 -12.65
CA LYS A 144 36.30 14.25 -11.55
C LYS A 144 35.00 14.85 -12.07
N TYR A 145 33.97 14.88 -11.25
CA TYR A 145 32.77 15.67 -11.53
C TYR A 145 32.28 16.41 -10.28
N ALA A 146 31.57 17.51 -10.47
CA ALA A 146 30.95 18.29 -9.40
C ALA A 146 29.62 18.88 -9.88
N VAL A 147 28.70 19.10 -8.94
CA VAL A 147 27.54 19.96 -9.20
C VAL A 147 28.06 21.40 -9.26
N ALA A 148 27.72 22.13 -10.31
CA ALA A 148 28.04 23.56 -10.41
C ALA A 148 26.96 24.40 -9.70
N TYR A 149 25.70 24.12 -9.99
CA TYR A 149 24.55 24.64 -9.24
C TYR A 149 23.31 23.80 -9.54
N THR A 150 22.31 23.88 -8.67
CA THR A 150 20.99 23.28 -8.91
C THR A 150 19.88 24.28 -8.58
N THR A 151 18.85 24.35 -9.41
CA THR A 151 17.67 25.18 -9.19
C THR A 151 16.39 24.39 -9.43
N ALA A 152 15.28 24.83 -8.83
CA ALA A 152 13.96 24.27 -9.08
C ALA A 152 12.98 25.36 -9.48
N ASN A 153 12.26 25.11 -10.57
CA ASN A 153 11.22 25.97 -11.11
C ASN A 153 9.87 25.25 -11.01
N LYS A 154 8.88 25.92 -10.42
CA LYS A 154 7.49 25.43 -10.38
C LYS A 154 6.85 25.67 -11.74
N LEU A 155 6.18 24.67 -12.29
CA LEU A 155 5.52 24.74 -13.59
C LEU A 155 3.99 24.66 -13.43
N ASP A 156 3.24 25.37 -14.27
CA ASP A 156 1.79 25.25 -14.36
C ASP A 156 1.35 24.17 -15.37
N SER A 157 0.05 24.09 -15.66
CA SER A 157 -0.51 23.12 -16.62
C SER A 157 -0.10 23.34 -18.07
N ALA A 158 0.38 24.53 -18.43
CA ALA A 158 0.90 24.83 -19.76
C ALA A 158 2.42 24.51 -19.86
N GLY A 159 3.06 24.13 -18.75
CA GLY A 159 4.50 23.96 -18.65
C GLY A 159 5.26 25.28 -18.46
N ASP A 160 4.55 26.37 -18.17
CA ASP A 160 5.17 27.69 -17.98
C ASP A 160 5.69 27.84 -16.55
N ILE A 161 6.84 28.52 -16.41
CA ILE A 161 7.45 28.78 -15.10
C ILE A 161 6.58 29.77 -14.31
N ILE A 162 6.14 29.32 -13.14
CA ILE A 162 5.42 30.14 -12.17
C ILE A 162 6.41 31.08 -11.48
N THR A 163 6.36 32.36 -11.84
CA THR A 163 7.23 33.41 -11.30
C THR A 163 6.61 34.21 -10.15
N ASP A 164 5.30 34.12 -9.96
CA ASP A 164 4.59 34.80 -8.88
C ASP A 164 4.62 33.95 -7.60
N PRO A 165 5.34 34.37 -6.54
CA PRO A 165 5.39 33.65 -5.28
C PRO A 165 4.05 33.64 -4.53
N ALA A 166 3.08 34.49 -4.91
CA ALA A 166 1.73 34.51 -4.34
C ALA A 166 0.76 33.56 -5.05
N MET A 167 1.19 32.86 -6.10
CA MET A 167 0.32 31.93 -6.83
C MET A 167 -0.09 30.76 -5.93
N PRO A 168 -1.37 30.33 -5.95
CA PRO A 168 -1.82 29.20 -5.15
C PRO A 168 -1.04 27.93 -5.50
N GLU A 169 -0.63 27.16 -4.49
CA GLU A 169 0.09 25.90 -4.67
C GLU A 169 -0.66 24.85 -5.52
N GLU A 170 -1.98 25.00 -5.63
CA GLU A 170 -2.89 24.20 -6.46
C GLU A 170 -2.63 24.38 -7.97
N THR A 171 -1.97 25.46 -8.39
CA THR A 171 -1.65 25.71 -9.80
C THR A 171 -0.37 24.99 -10.27
N VAL A 172 0.47 24.55 -9.34
CA VAL A 172 1.77 23.92 -9.64
C VAL A 172 1.57 22.47 -10.09
N LYS A 173 1.71 22.16 -11.37
CA LYS A 173 1.53 20.79 -11.89
C LYS A 173 2.82 19.98 -11.93
N ALA A 174 3.96 20.65 -12.02
CA ALA A 174 5.25 19.98 -11.98
C ALA A 174 6.32 20.87 -11.35
N ILE A 175 7.44 20.25 -10.97
CA ILE A 175 8.65 20.93 -10.55
C ILE A 175 9.75 20.50 -11.52
N LYS A 176 10.28 21.46 -12.29
CA LYS A 176 11.45 21.26 -13.13
C LYS A 176 12.70 21.57 -12.33
N VAL A 177 13.55 20.58 -12.15
CA VAL A 177 14.86 20.73 -11.53
C VAL A 177 15.90 20.88 -12.63
N GLU A 178 16.67 21.97 -12.59
CA GLU A 178 17.77 22.24 -13.51
C GLU A 178 19.08 22.12 -12.74
N MET A 179 19.95 21.23 -13.21
CA MET A 179 21.23 20.91 -12.60
C MET A 179 22.34 21.14 -13.62
N GLU A 180 23.29 22.01 -13.30
CA GLU A 180 24.51 22.17 -14.08
C GLU A 180 25.63 21.35 -13.45
N MET A 181 26.29 20.55 -14.26
CA MET A 181 27.37 19.64 -13.87
C MET A 181 28.68 20.10 -14.52
N THR A 182 29.77 20.02 -13.78
CA THR A 182 31.13 20.15 -14.34
C THR A 182 31.82 18.81 -14.29
N GLY A 183 32.40 18.40 -15.41
CA GLY A 183 33.27 17.24 -15.51
C GLY A 183 34.67 17.69 -15.86
N THR A 184 35.67 17.21 -15.13
CA THR A 184 37.08 17.53 -15.35
C THR A 184 37.85 16.27 -15.72
N SER A 185 38.65 16.35 -16.79
CA SER A 185 39.69 15.39 -17.12
C SER A 185 41.04 16.10 -17.23
N LYS A 186 41.98 15.73 -16.37
CA LYS A 186 43.27 16.44 -16.20
C LYS A 186 43.07 17.95 -15.96
N GLU A 187 43.46 18.80 -16.90
CA GLU A 187 43.34 20.28 -16.81
C GLU A 187 42.14 20.82 -17.63
N ILE A 188 41.38 19.95 -18.30
CA ILE A 188 40.22 20.35 -19.13
C ILE A 188 38.93 20.12 -18.35
N SER A 189 38.09 21.15 -18.26
CA SER A 189 36.76 21.08 -17.69
C SER A 189 35.69 21.32 -18.76
N SER A 190 34.60 20.57 -18.67
CA SER A 190 33.40 20.71 -19.51
C SER A 190 32.17 20.84 -18.62
N GLY A 191 31.23 21.68 -19.03
CA GLY A 191 29.92 21.81 -18.38
C GLY A 191 28.87 20.98 -19.11
N LEU A 192 27.86 20.51 -18.38
CA LEU A 192 26.70 19.81 -18.90
C LEU A 192 25.45 20.29 -18.15
N LYS A 193 24.35 20.53 -18.86
CA LYS A 193 23.07 20.85 -18.23
C LYS A 193 22.16 19.64 -18.28
N ALA A 194 21.71 19.21 -17.11
CA ALA A 194 20.72 18.15 -16.97
C ALA A 194 19.47 18.77 -16.35
N PHE A 195 18.31 18.31 -16.80
CA PHE A 195 17.06 18.68 -16.16
C PHE A 195 16.14 17.49 -16.04
N PHE A 196 15.34 17.50 -14.99
CA PHE A 196 14.31 16.52 -14.79
C PHE A 196 13.04 17.15 -14.27
N THR A 197 11.92 16.57 -14.64
CA THR A 197 10.59 17.08 -14.30
C THR A 197 9.91 16.09 -13.35
N ILE A 198 9.41 16.61 -12.23
CA ILE A 198 8.70 15.85 -11.22
C ILE A 198 7.25 16.30 -11.23
N GLU A 199 6.33 15.38 -11.49
CA GLU A 199 4.91 15.68 -11.44
C GLU A 199 4.43 15.92 -10.00
N VAL A 200 3.52 16.88 -9.86
CA VAL A 200 2.81 17.18 -8.61
C VAL A 200 1.36 16.70 -8.75
N PRO A 201 0.99 15.62 -8.04
CA PRO A 201 -0.35 15.06 -8.12
C PRO A 201 -1.44 16.06 -7.77
N ASP A 202 -2.54 16.04 -8.52
CA ASP A 202 -3.70 16.88 -8.28
C ASP A 202 -4.42 16.55 -6.97
N THR A 203 -4.35 15.29 -6.56
CA THR A 203 -4.89 14.82 -5.29
C THR A 203 -4.02 13.69 -4.73
N PHE A 204 -3.90 13.66 -3.41
CA PHE A 204 -3.29 12.58 -2.64
C PHE A 204 -4.36 11.64 -2.08
N LEU A 205 -5.63 11.88 -2.43
CA LEU A 205 -6.79 11.08 -2.05
C LEU A 205 -7.49 10.55 -3.31
N ASN A 206 -7.91 9.30 -3.30
CA ASN A 206 -8.67 8.68 -4.37
C ASN A 206 -10.16 8.73 -4.05
N ALA A 207 -10.84 9.74 -4.56
CA ALA A 207 -12.29 9.89 -4.42
C ALA A 207 -13.09 8.90 -5.30
N SER A 208 -12.45 8.20 -6.23
CA SER A 208 -13.11 7.18 -7.09
C SER A 208 -13.24 5.82 -6.40
N GLU A 209 -12.50 5.60 -5.32
CA GLU A 209 -12.60 4.43 -4.45
C GLU A 209 -12.82 4.85 -2.98
N PRO A 210 -13.93 5.54 -2.65
CA PRO A 210 -14.15 6.02 -1.30
C PRO A 210 -14.35 4.85 -0.33
N LEU A 211 -13.72 4.96 0.85
CA LEU A 211 -14.00 4.12 1.99
C LEU A 211 -15.36 4.50 2.57
N ILE A 212 -16.34 3.61 2.45
CA ILE A 212 -17.64 3.77 3.10
C ILE A 212 -17.48 3.45 4.59
N ILE A 213 -17.41 4.49 5.42
CA ILE A 213 -17.46 4.40 6.88
C ILE A 213 -18.92 4.32 7.30
N GLU A 214 -19.29 3.19 7.88
CA GLU A 214 -20.60 3.02 8.48
C GLU A 214 -20.52 3.52 9.93
N THR A 215 -21.24 4.60 10.21
CA THR A 215 -21.39 5.17 11.55
C THR A 215 -22.77 4.87 12.08
N GLU A 216 -22.82 4.08 13.15
CA GLU A 216 -24.09 3.75 13.80
C GLU A 216 -24.38 4.72 14.94
N ILE A 217 -25.60 5.27 14.92
CA ILE A 217 -26.12 6.03 16.06
C ILE A 217 -26.60 5.01 17.09
N SER A 218 -25.93 4.96 18.26
CA SER A 218 -26.39 4.15 19.39
C SER A 218 -27.75 4.66 19.87
N VAL A 219 -28.81 3.98 19.46
CA VAL A 219 -30.08 3.99 20.19
C VAL A 219 -29.84 3.18 21.46
N GLU A 220 -30.09 3.76 22.63
CA GLU A 220 -29.96 3.07 23.93
C GLU A 220 -30.60 1.67 23.88
N LYS A 221 -29.80 0.60 23.83
CA LYS A 221 -30.25 -0.79 23.94
C LYS A 221 -29.11 -1.70 24.40
N GLU A 222 -29.48 -2.83 25.01
CA GLU A 222 -28.59 -3.84 25.59
C GLU A 222 -27.42 -4.20 24.65
N GLY A 223 -26.19 -4.12 25.16
CA GLY A 223 -24.99 -4.31 24.35
C GLY A 223 -24.88 -5.72 23.75
N VAL A 224 -24.38 -5.80 22.51
CA VAL A 224 -24.16 -7.09 21.80
C VAL A 224 -23.21 -7.97 22.61
N THR A 225 -23.62 -9.21 22.84
CA THR A 225 -22.87 -10.22 23.60
C THR A 225 -22.34 -11.33 22.69
N TYR A 226 -21.44 -12.15 23.24
CA TYR A 226 -20.93 -13.35 22.55
C TYR A 226 -22.05 -14.31 22.12
N GLN A 227 -23.11 -14.42 22.93
CA GLN A 227 -24.24 -15.30 22.68
C GLN A 227 -25.10 -14.84 21.50
N ASP A 228 -25.16 -13.52 21.26
CA ASP A 228 -25.87 -12.95 20.12
C ASP A 228 -25.15 -13.26 18.80
N VAL A 229 -23.82 -13.39 18.87
CA VAL A 229 -23.02 -13.88 17.76
C VAL A 229 -23.28 -15.38 17.59
N PHE A 230 -22.82 -16.23 18.51
CA PHE A 230 -22.91 -17.69 18.38
C PHE A 230 -24.20 -18.25 18.99
N SER A 231 -25.28 -18.21 18.23
CA SER A 231 -26.52 -18.92 18.56
C SER A 231 -26.36 -20.43 18.32
N GLU A 232 -26.63 -21.23 19.34
CA GLU A 232 -26.61 -22.70 19.26
C GLU A 232 -27.95 -23.27 18.73
N THR A 233 -29.01 -22.46 18.68
CA THR A 233 -30.34 -22.92 18.30
C THR A 233 -30.60 -22.76 16.81
N MET A 234 -30.61 -23.89 16.08
CA MET A 234 -31.00 -23.91 14.68
C MET A 234 -32.52 -23.70 14.52
N PRO A 235 -32.97 -22.82 13.60
CA PRO A 235 -34.39 -22.63 13.32
C PRO A 235 -35.06 -23.91 12.82
N ALA A 236 -36.28 -24.18 13.29
CA ALA A 236 -37.07 -25.33 12.84
C ALA A 236 -37.67 -25.14 11.43
N ILE A 237 -37.87 -23.89 10.99
CA ILE A 237 -38.44 -23.56 9.68
C ILE A 237 -37.39 -23.69 8.57
N SER A 238 -37.77 -24.32 7.44
CA SER A 238 -36.90 -24.38 6.27
C SER A 238 -36.87 -23.04 5.54
N CYS A 239 -35.77 -22.72 4.85
CA CYS A 239 -35.68 -21.48 4.09
C CYS A 239 -36.67 -21.42 2.93
N ALA A 240 -37.03 -22.56 2.33
CA ALA A 240 -38.06 -22.62 1.30
C ALA A 240 -39.46 -22.27 1.85
N ASP A 241 -39.79 -22.78 3.04
CA ASP A 241 -41.06 -22.47 3.71
C ASP A 241 -41.09 -21.01 4.17
N LEU A 242 -39.99 -20.50 4.72
CA LEU A 242 -39.91 -19.10 5.17
C LEU A 242 -40.08 -18.12 4.00
N VAL A 243 -39.42 -18.34 2.87
CA VAL A 243 -39.59 -17.52 1.68
C VAL A 243 -41.05 -17.55 1.19
N THR A 244 -41.72 -18.71 1.27
CA THR A 244 -43.14 -18.83 0.92
C THR A 244 -44.03 -18.05 1.88
N GLN A 245 -43.73 -18.09 3.18
CA GLN A 245 -44.45 -17.33 4.20
C GLN A 245 -44.28 -15.83 3.99
N LEU A 246 -43.06 -15.34 3.73
CA LEU A 246 -42.78 -13.92 3.49
C LEU A 246 -43.52 -13.37 2.26
N LYS A 247 -43.68 -14.17 1.20
CA LYS A 247 -44.48 -13.80 0.03
C LYS A 247 -45.95 -13.54 0.36
N VAL A 248 -46.51 -14.29 1.32
CA VAL A 248 -47.93 -14.21 1.69
C VAL A 248 -48.17 -13.19 2.80
N ALA A 249 -47.27 -13.13 3.78
CA ALA A 249 -47.39 -12.27 4.95
C ALA A 249 -46.97 -10.81 4.69
N GLY A 250 -46.23 -10.54 3.61
CA GLY A 250 -45.67 -9.22 3.33
C GLY A 250 -44.74 -8.76 4.45
N ASN A 251 -44.81 -7.47 4.82
CA ASN A 251 -43.91 -6.83 5.80
C ASN A 251 -44.24 -7.15 7.27
N ASN A 252 -45.06 -8.16 7.56
CA ASN A 252 -45.48 -8.50 8.94
C ASN A 252 -44.46 -9.36 9.71
N ILE A 253 -43.38 -9.80 9.06
CA ILE A 253 -42.28 -10.54 9.69
C ILE A 253 -41.07 -9.61 9.70
N THR A 254 -40.47 -9.41 10.87
CA THR A 254 -39.32 -8.52 11.04
C THR A 254 -38.02 -9.30 10.80
N PRO A 255 -37.07 -8.77 10.01
CA PRO A 255 -35.75 -9.38 9.83
C PRO A 255 -34.90 -9.30 11.14
N PRO A 256 -33.85 -10.12 11.29
CA PRO A 256 -33.33 -11.09 10.33
C PRO A 256 -34.26 -12.30 10.13
N TYR A 257 -34.36 -12.75 8.88
CA TYR A 257 -35.13 -13.93 8.50
C TYR A 257 -34.30 -15.18 8.72
N GLU A 258 -34.53 -15.83 9.87
CA GLU A 258 -33.77 -17.01 10.28
C GLU A 258 -34.39 -18.31 9.79
N CYS A 259 -33.63 -19.15 9.10
CA CYS A 259 -34.12 -20.44 8.59
C CYS A 259 -33.03 -21.50 8.46
N ASN A 260 -33.45 -22.76 8.42
CA ASN A 260 -32.60 -23.90 8.05
C ASN A 260 -32.56 -24.04 6.52
N LEU A 261 -31.36 -24.04 5.93
CA LEU A 261 -31.19 -24.02 4.48
C LEU A 261 -31.92 -25.18 3.79
N GLY A 262 -31.69 -26.43 4.21
CA GLY A 262 -32.37 -27.63 3.68
C GLY A 262 -32.27 -27.88 2.15
N GLN A 263 -31.59 -27.02 1.40
CA GLN A 263 -31.40 -27.06 -0.06
C GLN A 263 -30.03 -26.48 -0.44
N SER A 264 -29.72 -26.31 -1.73
CA SER A 264 -28.49 -25.57 -2.11
C SER A 264 -28.65 -24.06 -1.91
N LEU A 265 -27.58 -23.34 -1.56
CA LEU A 265 -27.58 -21.87 -1.46
C LEU A 265 -28.03 -21.23 -2.77
N LYS A 266 -27.56 -21.76 -3.90
CA LYS A 266 -27.98 -21.31 -5.24
C LYS A 266 -29.50 -21.45 -5.43
N GLY A 267 -30.10 -22.53 -4.93
CA GLY A 267 -31.55 -22.73 -4.92
C GLY A 267 -32.25 -21.67 -4.09
N LEU A 268 -31.77 -21.42 -2.86
CA LEU A 268 -32.33 -20.39 -1.98
C LEU A 268 -32.25 -18.99 -2.60
N LEU A 269 -31.07 -18.58 -3.09
CA LEU A 269 -30.86 -17.26 -3.68
C LEU A 269 -31.83 -17.01 -4.84
N LYS A 270 -32.05 -18.01 -5.70
CA LYS A 270 -33.05 -17.93 -6.77
C LYS A 270 -34.47 -17.78 -6.23
N SER A 271 -34.82 -18.46 -5.13
CA SER A 271 -36.13 -18.33 -4.49
C SER A 271 -36.35 -16.94 -3.89
N ILE A 272 -35.33 -16.36 -3.25
CA ILE A 272 -35.32 -14.99 -2.70
C ILE A 272 -35.49 -13.96 -3.83
N GLU A 273 -34.71 -14.08 -4.90
CA GLU A 273 -34.78 -13.18 -6.07
C GLU A 273 -36.16 -13.26 -6.75
N THR A 274 -36.68 -14.47 -6.97
CA THR A 274 -38.03 -14.68 -7.53
C THR A 274 -39.13 -14.12 -6.61
N ALA A 275 -38.85 -14.01 -5.30
CA ALA A 275 -39.74 -13.40 -4.33
C ALA A 275 -39.62 -11.87 -4.24
N ASN A 276 -38.66 -11.26 -4.95
CA ASN A 276 -38.31 -9.85 -4.80
C ASN A 276 -38.00 -9.48 -3.33
N LEU A 277 -37.32 -10.38 -2.62
CA LEU A 277 -36.84 -10.17 -1.27
C LEU A 277 -35.35 -9.83 -1.28
N ASP A 278 -34.89 -9.11 -0.27
CA ASP A 278 -33.49 -8.76 -0.11
C ASP A 278 -32.71 -9.92 0.57
N PRO A 279 -31.68 -10.50 -0.08
CA PRO A 279 -30.87 -11.56 0.50
C PRO A 279 -30.11 -11.15 1.77
N GLU A 280 -29.74 -9.88 1.92
CA GLU A 280 -29.03 -9.36 3.11
C GLU A 280 -29.88 -9.43 4.38
N LEU A 281 -31.19 -9.68 4.22
CA LEU A 281 -32.12 -9.90 5.34
C LEU A 281 -32.14 -11.32 5.88
N PHE A 282 -31.49 -12.28 5.22
CA PHE A 282 -31.54 -13.69 5.59
C PHE A 282 -30.32 -14.14 6.42
N LYS A 283 -30.60 -14.88 7.50
CA LYS A 283 -29.61 -15.60 8.31
C LYS A 283 -29.92 -17.10 8.22
N VAL A 284 -29.04 -17.83 7.57
CA VAL A 284 -29.31 -19.17 7.05
C VAL A 284 -28.40 -20.16 7.74
N TYR A 285 -29.00 -21.11 8.44
CA TYR A 285 -28.27 -22.14 9.16
C TYR A 285 -28.11 -23.38 8.28
N THR A 286 -26.90 -23.94 8.25
CA THR A 286 -26.61 -25.19 7.54
C THR A 286 -25.87 -26.16 8.45
N SER A 287 -26.24 -27.44 8.34
CA SER A 287 -25.54 -28.56 8.98
C SER A 287 -24.61 -29.31 8.03
N ASN A 288 -24.50 -28.86 6.77
CA ASN A 288 -23.65 -29.46 5.75
C ASN A 288 -23.26 -28.40 4.70
N PHE A 289 -22.19 -27.67 4.97
CA PHE A 289 -21.69 -26.55 4.20
C PHE A 289 -21.15 -27.01 2.85
N THR A 290 -20.42 -28.12 2.79
CA THR A 290 -19.94 -28.68 1.52
C THR A 290 -21.08 -29.02 0.57
N THR A 291 -22.08 -29.75 1.03
CA THR A 291 -23.16 -30.21 0.15
C THR A 291 -24.09 -29.07 -0.25
N ASN A 292 -24.39 -28.17 0.69
CA ASN A 292 -25.40 -27.13 0.46
C ASN A 292 -24.81 -25.83 -0.13
N ILE A 293 -23.53 -25.54 0.13
CA ILE A 293 -22.89 -24.26 -0.26
C ILE A 293 -21.78 -24.50 -1.29
N CYS A 294 -20.92 -25.50 -1.10
CA CYS A 294 -19.67 -25.68 -1.87
C CYS A 294 -19.53 -27.07 -2.54
N THR A 295 -20.47 -27.46 -3.40
CA THR A 295 -20.62 -28.84 -3.88
C THR A 295 -19.35 -29.59 -4.35
N ASP A 296 -18.28 -28.90 -4.77
CA ASP A 296 -16.98 -29.51 -5.17
C ASP A 296 -15.74 -28.79 -4.60
N ASN A 297 -15.70 -27.45 -4.66
CA ASN A 297 -14.67 -26.62 -4.05
C ASN A 297 -15.29 -25.31 -3.54
N CYS A 298 -14.86 -24.78 -2.39
CA CYS A 298 -15.38 -23.53 -1.84
C CYS A 298 -14.76 -22.29 -2.49
N ASN A 299 -14.42 -22.36 -3.77
CA ASN A 299 -13.81 -21.26 -4.50
C ASN A 299 -14.88 -20.42 -5.19
N SER A 300 -14.66 -19.10 -5.22
CA SER A 300 -15.48 -18.13 -5.95
C SER A 300 -16.95 -18.12 -5.53
N LEU A 301 -17.21 -18.32 -4.23
CA LEU A 301 -18.55 -18.26 -3.68
C LEU A 301 -19.02 -16.82 -3.54
N ASP A 302 -20.24 -16.56 -3.96
CA ASP A 302 -20.94 -15.29 -3.77
C ASP A 302 -22.22 -15.56 -2.97
N PHE A 303 -22.27 -15.07 -1.74
CA PHE A 303 -23.44 -15.26 -0.87
C PHE A 303 -24.53 -14.21 -1.12
N LYS A 304 -24.27 -13.22 -1.98
CA LYS A 304 -25.15 -12.06 -2.22
C LYS A 304 -25.56 -11.35 -0.92
N GLY A 305 -24.70 -11.41 0.11
CA GLY A 305 -24.94 -10.78 1.41
C GLY A 305 -25.74 -11.63 2.42
N VAL A 306 -26.26 -12.80 2.03
CA VAL A 306 -26.88 -13.74 2.99
C VAL A 306 -25.87 -14.13 4.06
N THR A 307 -26.29 -14.12 5.32
CA THR A 307 -25.46 -14.62 6.43
C THR A 307 -25.60 -16.13 6.53
N ILE A 308 -24.51 -16.88 6.37
CA ILE A 308 -24.47 -18.34 6.52
C ILE A 308 -23.92 -18.68 7.90
N VAL A 309 -24.69 -19.43 8.69
CA VAL A 309 -24.25 -19.98 9.99
C VAL A 309 -23.96 -21.46 9.82
N VAL A 310 -22.71 -21.84 10.05
CA VAL A 310 -22.21 -23.21 9.96
C VAL A 310 -22.20 -23.84 11.34
N ASN A 311 -22.73 -25.06 11.42
CA ASN A 311 -22.78 -25.84 12.64
C ASN A 311 -21.37 -26.22 13.15
N PRO A 312 -21.13 -26.23 14.48
CA PRO A 312 -19.86 -26.68 15.09
C PRO A 312 -19.36 -28.04 14.62
N GLU A 313 -20.25 -28.96 14.24
CA GLU A 313 -19.87 -30.33 13.87
C GLU A 313 -19.45 -30.45 12.40
N ASP A 314 -19.53 -29.38 11.62
CA ASP A 314 -19.25 -29.34 10.18
C ASP A 314 -17.89 -28.70 9.89
N THR A 315 -16.83 -29.21 10.55
CA THR A 315 -15.48 -28.62 10.54
C THR A 315 -14.64 -29.03 9.35
N ASP A 316 -14.89 -30.20 8.75
CA ASP A 316 -13.97 -30.85 7.80
C ASP A 316 -14.26 -30.50 6.31
N ALA A 317 -15.03 -29.44 6.09
CA ALA A 317 -15.68 -29.15 4.82
C ALA A 317 -14.85 -28.30 3.84
N PHE A 318 -13.78 -27.62 4.27
CA PHE A 318 -13.18 -26.54 3.48
C PHE A 318 -11.80 -26.94 2.93
N ASN A 319 -11.70 -27.38 1.67
CA ASN A 319 -10.39 -27.67 1.05
C ASN A 319 -9.65 -26.37 0.64
N ASN A 320 -10.31 -25.52 -0.12
CA ASN A 320 -9.86 -24.16 -0.49
C ASN A 320 -11.04 -23.20 -0.40
N MET A 321 -10.80 -21.99 0.08
CA MET A 321 -11.79 -20.91 0.15
C MET A 321 -11.25 -19.64 -0.50
N ASN A 322 -11.07 -19.67 -1.81
CA ASN A 322 -10.47 -18.55 -2.54
C ASN A 322 -11.53 -17.70 -3.22
N ASN A 323 -11.28 -16.38 -3.35
CA ASN A 323 -12.16 -15.45 -4.07
C ASN A 323 -13.59 -15.39 -3.50
N LEU A 324 -13.75 -15.40 -2.18
CA LEU A 324 -15.06 -15.16 -1.56
C LEU A 324 -15.54 -13.72 -1.84
N ILE A 325 -16.82 -13.57 -2.16
CA ILE A 325 -17.46 -12.31 -2.51
C ILE A 325 -18.75 -12.15 -1.68
N LYS A 326 -18.93 -10.98 -1.05
CA LYS A 326 -20.12 -10.65 -0.23
C LYS A 326 -20.47 -11.77 0.77
N ALA A 327 -19.45 -12.43 1.32
CA ALA A 327 -19.59 -13.62 2.13
C ALA A 327 -19.74 -13.27 3.61
N ASN A 328 -20.98 -13.23 4.10
CA ASN A 328 -21.25 -13.16 5.53
C ASN A 328 -21.26 -14.58 6.09
N LEU A 329 -20.14 -15.03 6.64
CA LEU A 329 -19.94 -16.38 7.12
C LEU A 329 -19.74 -16.39 8.63
N GLN A 330 -20.48 -17.23 9.32
CA GLN A 330 -20.33 -17.45 10.74
C GLN A 330 -20.11 -18.94 11.00
N VAL A 331 -18.94 -19.31 11.52
CA VAL A 331 -18.57 -20.68 11.87
C VAL A 331 -18.61 -20.80 13.38
N ASN A 332 -19.63 -21.48 13.91
CA ASN A 332 -19.74 -21.72 15.34
C ASN A 332 -18.80 -22.86 15.75
N GLY A 333 -17.48 -22.68 15.59
CA GLY A 333 -16.45 -23.69 15.81
C GLY A 333 -15.12 -23.36 15.11
N GLU A 334 -14.35 -24.42 14.80
CA GLU A 334 -13.08 -24.28 14.06
C GLU A 334 -13.32 -24.20 12.54
N LEU A 335 -12.92 -23.09 11.92
CA LEU A 335 -12.82 -22.99 10.47
C LEU A 335 -11.53 -23.69 10.00
N THR A 336 -11.67 -24.90 9.45
CA THR A 336 -10.54 -25.67 8.91
C THR A 336 -10.48 -25.57 7.39
N VAL A 337 -9.49 -24.85 6.85
CA VAL A 337 -9.22 -24.75 5.42
C VAL A 337 -7.96 -25.55 5.05
N GLY A 338 -8.11 -26.65 4.32
CA GLY A 338 -7.03 -27.60 4.03
C GLY A 338 -5.80 -27.01 3.32
N ASN A 339 -5.98 -25.97 2.50
CA ASN A 339 -4.89 -25.32 1.78
C ASN A 339 -4.96 -23.79 1.89
N ASN A 340 -5.65 -23.09 0.99
CA ASN A 340 -5.60 -21.62 0.93
C ASN A 340 -6.93 -20.94 1.24
N LEU A 341 -6.83 -19.78 1.89
CA LEU A 341 -7.87 -18.78 2.10
C LEU A 341 -7.37 -17.46 1.52
N ILE A 342 -7.47 -17.29 0.20
CA ILE A 342 -6.87 -16.13 -0.50
C ILE A 342 -7.87 -15.31 -1.32
N ASN A 343 -7.55 -14.04 -1.57
CA ASN A 343 -8.34 -13.10 -2.38
C ASN A 343 -9.76 -12.86 -1.80
N LEU A 344 -9.85 -12.68 -0.50
CA LEU A 344 -11.10 -12.40 0.19
C LEU A 344 -11.60 -10.98 -0.17
N GLY A 345 -12.89 -10.82 -0.43
CA GLY A 345 -13.54 -9.51 -0.65
C GLY A 345 -13.03 -8.75 -1.89
N LYS A 346 -12.54 -9.46 -2.90
CA LYS A 346 -12.05 -8.87 -4.14
C LYS A 346 -13.13 -7.99 -4.82
N ASN A 347 -12.69 -6.93 -5.51
CA ASN A 347 -13.53 -5.96 -6.23
C ASN A 347 -14.42 -5.08 -5.33
N GLY A 348 -13.97 -4.70 -4.14
CA GLY A 348 -14.72 -3.76 -3.27
C GLY A 348 -15.91 -4.37 -2.52
N ASN A 349 -16.04 -5.70 -2.51
CA ASN A 349 -17.18 -6.35 -1.88
C ASN A 349 -16.92 -6.59 -0.40
N LYS A 350 -17.54 -5.76 0.45
CA LYS A 350 -17.52 -5.94 1.91
C LYS A 350 -18.02 -7.33 2.29
N GLN A 351 -17.36 -7.95 3.26
CA GLN A 351 -17.74 -9.25 3.79
C GLN A 351 -17.26 -9.45 5.23
N THR A 352 -17.98 -10.29 5.97
CA THR A 352 -17.68 -10.55 7.38
C THR A 352 -17.58 -12.06 7.62
N ILE A 353 -16.45 -12.51 8.15
CA ILE A 353 -16.21 -13.90 8.51
C ILE A 353 -15.96 -13.96 10.01
N ILE A 354 -16.77 -14.71 10.74
CA ILE A 354 -16.71 -14.85 12.20
C ILE A 354 -16.50 -16.32 12.55
N LEU A 355 -15.54 -16.60 13.41
CA LEU A 355 -15.21 -17.96 13.83
C LEU A 355 -14.73 -18.02 15.28
N GLU A 356 -14.81 -19.20 15.89
CA GLU A 356 -14.25 -19.44 17.23
C GLU A 356 -12.77 -19.81 17.17
N GLU A 357 -12.38 -20.70 16.24
CA GLU A 357 -11.00 -21.17 16.05
C GLU A 357 -10.63 -21.22 14.57
N LEU A 358 -9.34 -21.03 14.25
CA LEU A 358 -8.85 -20.99 12.87
C LEU A 358 -7.78 -22.05 12.61
N ASN A 359 -7.92 -22.77 11.50
CA ASN A 359 -6.90 -23.71 11.02
C ASN A 359 -6.78 -23.70 9.49
N VAL A 360 -5.81 -22.96 8.96
CA VAL A 360 -5.53 -22.90 7.52
C VAL A 360 -4.23 -23.64 7.20
N GLY A 361 -4.27 -24.62 6.30
CA GLY A 361 -3.11 -25.47 6.01
C GLY A 361 -1.93 -24.73 5.36
N ASN A 362 -2.20 -23.64 4.62
CA ASN A 362 -1.19 -22.92 3.86
C ASN A 362 -1.30 -21.40 4.02
N ASN A 363 -1.96 -20.67 3.11
CA ASN A 363 -1.91 -19.20 3.08
C ASN A 363 -3.25 -18.54 3.42
N ILE A 364 -3.15 -17.43 4.16
CA ILE A 364 -4.17 -16.39 4.27
C ILE A 364 -3.54 -15.13 3.67
N GLN A 365 -3.97 -14.73 2.47
CA GLN A 365 -3.36 -13.62 1.72
C GLN A 365 -4.39 -12.85 0.91
N ASN A 366 -4.04 -11.62 0.52
CA ASN A 366 -4.89 -10.77 -0.32
C ASN A 366 -6.28 -10.61 0.31
N MET A 367 -6.32 -10.29 1.60
CA MET A 367 -7.56 -10.06 2.34
C MET A 367 -8.00 -8.62 2.13
N TYR A 368 -8.99 -8.40 1.28
CA TYR A 368 -9.54 -7.07 0.97
C TYR A 368 -10.95 -6.93 1.52
N TYR A 369 -11.33 -5.73 1.95
CA TYR A 369 -12.70 -5.39 2.37
C TYR A 369 -13.35 -6.44 3.31
N THR A 370 -12.55 -7.07 4.18
CA THR A 370 -13.00 -8.22 4.97
C THR A 370 -12.85 -7.93 6.46
N ASN A 371 -13.95 -8.07 7.20
CA ASN A 371 -13.90 -8.19 8.66
C ASN A 371 -13.71 -9.66 9.01
N PHE A 372 -12.54 -10.02 9.52
CA PHE A 372 -12.17 -11.38 9.89
C PHE A 372 -12.06 -11.49 11.40
N LEU A 373 -13.08 -12.07 12.05
CA LEU A 373 -13.22 -12.13 13.50
C LEU A 373 -12.91 -13.52 14.04
N ILE A 374 -11.96 -13.61 14.98
CA ILE A 374 -11.59 -14.82 15.70
C ILE A 374 -11.89 -14.60 17.19
N LEU A 375 -13.05 -15.08 17.64
CA LEU A 375 -13.63 -14.69 18.93
C LEU A 375 -13.35 -15.66 20.07
N GLY A 376 -12.76 -16.82 19.77
CA GLY A 376 -12.42 -17.85 20.74
C GLY A 376 -13.64 -18.56 21.35
N ARG A 377 -13.55 -19.88 21.51
CA ARG A 377 -14.61 -20.75 22.01
C ARG A 377 -14.94 -20.44 23.46
N ARG A 378 -16.19 -20.72 23.83
CA ARG A 378 -16.62 -20.64 25.23
C ARG A 378 -16.06 -21.83 26.02
N VAL A 379 -15.56 -21.54 27.22
CA VAL A 379 -15.20 -22.57 28.21
C VAL A 379 -16.14 -22.54 29.41
N ALA A 380 -16.28 -23.67 30.09
CA ALA A 380 -17.04 -23.73 31.34
C ALA A 380 -16.37 -22.87 32.42
N ALA A 381 -17.19 -22.35 33.34
CA ALA A 381 -16.71 -21.52 34.45
C ALA A 381 -15.61 -22.25 35.25
N GLY A 382 -14.49 -21.57 35.49
CA GLY A 382 -13.34 -22.10 36.23
C GLY A 382 -12.30 -22.84 35.38
N MET A 383 -12.50 -22.97 34.06
CA MET A 383 -11.46 -23.41 33.14
C MET A 383 -10.66 -22.22 32.57
N PRO A 384 -9.40 -22.44 32.14
CA PRO A 384 -8.64 -21.42 31.42
C PRO A 384 -9.40 -20.94 30.18
N GLU A 385 -9.57 -19.63 30.02
CA GLU A 385 -10.29 -19.04 28.88
C GLU A 385 -9.47 -19.13 27.58
N ASN A 386 -8.14 -19.09 27.70
CA ASN A 386 -7.18 -19.04 26.60
C ASN A 386 -6.92 -20.41 25.95
N VAL A 387 -7.95 -21.03 25.38
CA VAL A 387 -7.88 -22.40 24.84
C VAL A 387 -8.01 -22.49 23.33
N SER A 388 -8.43 -21.41 22.67
CA SER A 388 -8.69 -21.39 21.23
C SER A 388 -7.42 -21.25 20.41
N ARG A 389 -7.44 -21.90 19.24
CA ARG A 389 -6.29 -21.98 18.34
C ARG A 389 -6.42 -21.03 17.16
N ILE A 390 -5.28 -20.47 16.75
CA ILE A 390 -5.10 -19.76 15.48
C ILE A 390 -3.91 -20.39 14.76
N ARG A 391 -4.19 -21.19 13.74
CA ARG A 391 -3.20 -21.90 12.94
C ARG A 391 -3.31 -21.48 11.49
N TRP A 392 -2.15 -21.18 10.91
CA TRP A 392 -1.97 -21.02 9.47
C TRP A 392 -0.66 -21.72 9.05
N GLY A 393 -0.46 -21.94 7.76
CA GLY A 393 0.76 -22.52 7.22
C GLY A 393 1.87 -21.49 7.09
N GLN A 394 1.93 -20.81 5.94
CA GLN A 394 3.04 -19.96 5.53
C GLN A 394 2.76 -18.47 5.81
N ASN A 395 1.75 -17.90 5.15
CA ASN A 395 1.49 -16.46 5.20
C ASN A 395 0.16 -16.14 5.89
N PHE A 396 0.14 -15.06 6.66
CA PHE A 396 -1.07 -14.41 7.16
C PHE A 396 -0.94 -12.91 6.91
N GLU A 397 -1.68 -12.43 5.90
CA GLU A 397 -1.71 -11.04 5.49
C GLU A 397 -3.12 -10.46 5.58
N VAL A 398 -3.20 -9.29 6.21
CA VAL A 398 -4.41 -8.46 6.30
C VAL A 398 -4.15 -7.21 5.47
N ASP A 399 -4.91 -7.06 4.39
CA ASP A 399 -4.68 -6.05 3.36
C ASP A 399 -5.83 -5.00 3.37
N ASN A 400 -5.99 -4.31 2.25
CA ASN A 400 -6.76 -3.10 2.08
C ASN A 400 -8.20 -3.21 2.62
N TYR A 401 -8.55 -2.29 3.52
CA TYR A 401 -9.85 -2.13 4.16
C TYR A 401 -10.34 -3.37 4.89
N SER A 402 -9.40 -4.17 5.39
CA SER A 402 -9.71 -5.37 6.17
C SER A 402 -9.34 -5.20 7.63
N ASN A 403 -10.17 -5.78 8.50
CA ASN A 403 -9.96 -5.80 9.93
C ASN A 403 -9.76 -7.25 10.39
N LEU A 404 -8.63 -7.55 11.01
CA LEU A 404 -8.48 -8.75 11.83
C LEU A 404 -8.91 -8.45 13.25
N CYS A 405 -9.94 -9.13 13.72
CA CYS A 405 -10.58 -8.84 14.99
C CYS A 405 -10.44 -10.03 15.93
N ILE A 406 -9.80 -9.85 17.08
CA ILE A 406 -9.48 -10.97 17.97
C ILE A 406 -9.86 -10.68 19.42
N ASP A 407 -10.58 -11.60 20.05
CA ASP A 407 -10.69 -11.66 21.51
C ASP A 407 -9.46 -12.40 22.06
N ILE A 408 -8.42 -11.65 22.43
CA ILE A 408 -7.14 -12.25 22.83
C ILE A 408 -7.22 -12.95 24.19
N ASP A 409 -8.31 -12.78 24.95
CA ASP A 409 -8.52 -13.46 26.23
C ASP A 409 -8.78 -14.94 26.08
N LYS A 410 -9.25 -15.34 24.89
CA LYS A 410 -9.59 -16.72 24.61
C LYS A 410 -8.61 -17.47 23.73
N ILE A 411 -7.64 -16.78 23.14
CA ILE A 411 -6.63 -17.40 22.27
C ILE A 411 -5.42 -17.90 23.08
N LEU A 412 -4.88 -19.04 22.67
CA LEU A 412 -3.65 -19.58 23.24
C LEU A 412 -2.49 -18.58 23.15
N PRO A 413 -1.72 -18.36 24.24
CA PRO A 413 -0.62 -17.41 24.24
C PRO A 413 0.43 -17.67 23.17
N ALA A 414 0.76 -18.94 22.89
CA ALA A 414 1.72 -19.31 21.86
C ALA A 414 1.27 -18.94 20.44
N ASP A 415 -0.05 -18.97 20.18
CA ASP A 415 -0.60 -18.58 18.89
C ASP A 415 -0.61 -17.04 18.76
N LEU A 416 -0.86 -16.31 19.84
CA LEU A 416 -0.72 -14.84 19.87
C LEU A 416 0.74 -14.39 19.69
N GLU A 417 1.69 -15.07 20.34
CA GLU A 417 3.12 -14.83 20.16
C GLU A 417 3.52 -15.04 18.70
N ARG A 418 3.16 -16.18 18.11
CA ARG A 418 3.40 -16.44 16.68
C ARG A 418 2.73 -15.39 15.79
N LEU A 419 1.51 -14.97 16.11
CA LEU A 419 0.78 -13.95 15.36
C LEU A 419 1.54 -12.62 15.40
N SER A 420 2.02 -12.22 16.58
CA SER A 420 2.79 -10.98 16.77
C SER A 420 4.04 -10.89 15.87
N GLU A 421 4.70 -12.03 15.65
CA GLU A 421 5.93 -12.11 14.88
C GLU A 421 5.69 -12.15 13.37
N LYS A 422 4.65 -12.85 12.94
CA LYS A 422 4.51 -13.33 11.55
C LYS A 422 3.37 -12.70 10.78
N ILE A 423 2.42 -12.05 11.43
CA ILE A 423 1.34 -11.37 10.71
C ILE A 423 1.88 -10.18 9.92
N LYS A 424 1.39 -10.03 8.69
CA LYS A 424 1.69 -8.91 7.82
C LYS A 424 0.44 -8.03 7.68
N PHE A 425 0.61 -6.74 7.90
CA PHE A 425 -0.38 -5.73 7.54
C PHE A 425 0.16 -4.95 6.34
N THR A 426 -0.69 -4.76 5.34
CA THR A 426 -0.40 -3.99 4.13
C THR A 426 -1.49 -2.95 3.91
N ASN A 427 -1.15 -1.86 3.22
CA ASN A 427 -2.07 -0.78 2.91
C ASN A 427 -2.84 -0.29 4.16
N SER A 428 -4.17 -0.34 4.14
CA SER A 428 -5.05 0.08 5.24
C SER A 428 -5.51 -1.06 6.16
N GLY A 429 -4.96 -2.27 6.00
CA GLY A 429 -5.29 -3.42 6.84
C GLY A 429 -4.87 -3.21 8.29
N LYS A 430 -5.72 -3.60 9.24
CA LYS A 430 -5.45 -3.42 10.67
C LYS A 430 -5.97 -4.57 11.52
N MET A 431 -5.49 -4.62 12.76
CA MET A 431 -5.99 -5.49 13.81
C MET A 431 -6.71 -4.68 14.88
N ILE A 432 -7.86 -5.17 15.29
CA ILE A 432 -8.60 -4.68 16.44
C ILE A 432 -8.65 -5.83 17.44
N TYR A 433 -8.27 -5.61 18.69
CA TYR A 433 -8.34 -6.66 19.69
C TYR A 433 -9.11 -6.24 20.91
N PHE A 434 -9.83 -7.21 21.49
CA PHE A 434 -10.50 -7.07 22.77
C PHE A 434 -9.72 -7.77 23.86
N THR A 435 -9.65 -7.12 25.01
CA THR A 435 -9.30 -7.78 26.27
C THR A 435 -9.95 -7.06 27.44
N LYS A 436 -10.51 -7.84 28.37
CA LYS A 436 -11.06 -7.31 29.63
C LYS A 436 -9.96 -6.97 30.65
N TYR A 437 -8.71 -7.35 30.38
CA TYR A 437 -7.60 -7.15 31.31
C TYR A 437 -6.75 -5.94 30.91
N SER A 438 -6.72 -4.91 31.75
CA SER A 438 -6.01 -3.66 31.47
C SER A 438 -4.49 -3.78 31.27
N GLY A 439 -3.88 -4.83 31.83
CA GLY A 439 -2.43 -5.09 31.72
C GLY A 439 -2.05 -6.04 30.59
N LYS A 440 -3.01 -6.51 29.79
CA LYS A 440 -2.75 -7.42 28.69
C LYS A 440 -2.80 -6.64 27.38
N ASN A 441 -1.68 -6.59 26.68
CA ASN A 441 -1.57 -5.90 25.40
C ASN A 441 -1.14 -6.88 24.33
N PHE A 442 -1.60 -6.64 23.10
CA PHE A 442 -1.05 -7.26 21.91
C PHE A 442 -0.16 -6.24 21.21
N GLU A 443 1.09 -6.64 20.94
CA GLU A 443 2.10 -5.81 20.29
C GLU A 443 2.73 -6.63 19.18
N LEU A 444 2.97 -6.00 18.02
CA LEU A 444 3.71 -6.63 16.94
C LEU A 444 5.19 -6.67 17.29
N THR A 445 5.81 -7.79 16.94
CA THR A 445 7.24 -8.00 17.17
C THR A 445 7.99 -8.10 15.84
N GLY A 446 9.30 -7.85 15.89
CA GLY A 446 10.16 -7.90 14.72
C GLY A 446 10.11 -6.67 13.81
N LYS A 447 11.08 -6.62 12.88
CA LYS A 447 11.27 -5.51 11.94
C LYS A 447 10.80 -5.92 10.55
N ILE A 448 9.82 -5.20 10.00
CA ILE A 448 9.33 -5.42 8.63
C ILE A 448 9.41 -4.08 7.89
N ASN A 449 9.98 -4.08 6.68
CA ASN A 449 10.14 -2.89 5.84
C ASN A 449 10.76 -1.69 6.58
N GLY A 450 11.78 -1.93 7.40
CA GLY A 450 12.47 -0.86 8.13
C GLY A 450 11.80 -0.41 9.44
N LYS A 451 10.52 -0.70 9.66
CA LYS A 451 9.77 -0.29 10.86
C LYS A 451 9.90 -1.30 12.00
N SER A 452 10.13 -0.80 13.21
CA SER A 452 10.16 -1.57 14.46
C SER A 452 8.78 -2.13 14.83
N GLY A 453 8.74 -3.09 15.74
CA GLY A 453 7.49 -3.66 16.25
C GLY A 453 6.59 -2.62 16.92
N GLU A 454 7.17 -1.68 17.67
CA GLU A 454 6.44 -0.60 18.33
C GLU A 454 5.77 0.34 17.32
N GLU A 455 6.52 0.81 16.32
CA GLU A 455 5.98 1.64 15.23
C GLU A 455 4.87 0.91 14.47
N ARG A 456 5.08 -0.38 14.15
CA ARG A 456 4.05 -1.21 13.51
C ARG A 456 2.81 -1.36 14.38
N THR A 457 2.98 -1.53 15.68
CA THR A 457 1.86 -1.65 16.63
C THR A 457 1.02 -0.37 16.62
N GLY A 458 1.66 0.80 16.71
CA GLY A 458 0.95 2.08 16.67
C GLY A 458 0.21 2.34 15.36
N LEU A 459 0.72 1.81 14.24
CA LEU A 459 0.09 1.95 12.93
C LEU A 459 -1.08 1.00 12.70
N TYR A 460 -0.95 -0.26 13.11
CA TYR A 460 -1.84 -1.33 12.66
C TYR A 460 -2.69 -1.96 13.75
N VAL A 461 -2.43 -1.71 15.04
CA VAL A 461 -3.10 -2.42 16.13
C VAL A 461 -3.91 -1.45 16.99
N LYS A 462 -5.20 -1.76 17.17
CA LYS A 462 -6.12 -0.99 18.03
C LYS A 462 -6.68 -1.87 19.14
N ARG A 463 -6.52 -1.41 20.38
CA ARG A 463 -7.12 -2.05 21.56
C ARG A 463 -8.55 -1.54 21.79
N MET A 464 -9.43 -2.44 22.19
CA MET A 464 -10.76 -2.15 22.75
C MET A 464 -10.91 -2.84 24.10
N ASP A 465 -11.50 -2.14 25.06
CA ASP A 465 -11.75 -2.61 26.43
C ASP A 465 -13.23 -2.88 26.72
N ASP A 466 -14.12 -2.42 25.84
CA ASP A 466 -15.55 -2.75 25.83
C ASP A 466 -15.88 -3.74 24.69
N TYR A 467 -16.59 -4.81 25.02
CA TYR A 467 -16.84 -5.92 24.09
C TYR A 467 -17.82 -5.55 22.98
N THR A 468 -18.85 -4.75 23.30
CA THR A 468 -19.81 -4.26 22.30
C THR A 468 -19.14 -3.29 21.33
N THR A 469 -18.32 -2.37 21.85
CA THR A 469 -17.51 -1.45 21.04
C THR A 469 -16.54 -2.21 20.13
N PHE A 470 -15.92 -3.28 20.65
CA PHE A 470 -15.10 -4.17 19.85
C PHE A 470 -15.86 -4.83 18.70
N LEU A 471 -17.00 -5.47 18.98
CA LEU A 471 -17.82 -6.13 17.95
C LEU A 471 -18.31 -5.14 16.89
N ASN A 472 -18.77 -3.96 17.31
CA ASN A 472 -19.21 -2.90 16.40
C ASN A 472 -18.06 -2.41 15.51
N ALA A 473 -16.88 -2.16 16.08
CA ALA A 473 -15.69 -1.76 15.32
C ALA A 473 -15.22 -2.84 14.32
N CYS A 474 -15.61 -4.09 14.57
CA CYS A 474 -15.37 -5.24 13.71
C CYS A 474 -16.51 -5.53 12.73
N GLY A 475 -17.52 -4.64 12.62
CA GLY A 475 -18.61 -4.78 11.66
C GLY A 475 -19.67 -5.82 12.04
N VAL A 476 -19.80 -6.15 13.33
CA VAL A 476 -20.87 -6.99 13.87
C VAL A 476 -21.86 -6.10 14.58
N THR A 477 -23.03 -5.88 13.98
CA THR A 477 -24.06 -4.97 14.50
C THR A 477 -25.43 -5.65 14.56
N LEU A 478 -26.32 -5.18 15.44
CA LEU A 478 -27.72 -5.61 15.49
C LEU A 478 -28.56 -4.65 14.64
N LYS A 479 -29.47 -5.20 13.81
CA LYS A 479 -30.34 -4.48 12.85
C LYS A 479 -31.31 -3.42 13.42
N ASP A 480 -31.18 -3.03 14.68
CA ASP A 480 -31.87 -1.87 15.25
C ASP A 480 -31.02 -0.58 15.18
N THR A 481 -29.82 -0.63 14.59
CA THR A 481 -28.96 0.53 14.37
C THR A 481 -29.31 1.24 13.06
N VAL A 482 -29.43 2.56 13.11
CA VAL A 482 -29.47 3.39 11.90
C VAL A 482 -28.03 3.55 11.44
N THR A 483 -27.68 2.86 10.35
CA THR A 483 -26.40 3.01 9.68
C THR A 483 -26.41 4.32 8.88
N GLU A 484 -25.63 5.32 9.32
CA GLU A 484 -25.25 6.42 8.45
C GLU A 484 -23.95 6.03 7.75
N SER A 485 -24.06 5.69 6.47
CA SER A 485 -22.91 5.49 5.59
C SER A 485 -22.31 6.85 5.24
N THR A 486 -21.01 7.00 5.44
CA THR A 486 -20.26 8.20 5.14
C THR A 486 -19.06 7.82 4.31
N GLU A 487 -18.99 8.31 3.08
CA GLU A 487 -17.88 8.09 2.18
C GLU A 487 -16.68 8.96 2.58
N VAL A 488 -15.50 8.34 2.67
CA VAL A 488 -14.23 9.02 2.94
C VAL A 488 -13.20 8.60 1.90
N ALA A 489 -12.58 9.56 1.24
CA ALA A 489 -11.54 9.31 0.25
C ALA A 489 -10.30 8.66 0.89
N VAL A 490 -9.64 7.81 0.11
CA VAL A 490 -8.54 6.96 0.58
C VAL A 490 -7.20 7.45 0.04
N PRO A 491 -6.06 7.22 0.71
CA PRO A 491 -4.78 7.68 0.16
C PRO A 491 -4.51 7.13 -1.24
N ASN A 492 -4.11 8.01 -2.16
CA ASN A 492 -3.78 7.64 -3.53
C ASN A 492 -2.36 7.05 -3.59
N VAL A 493 -2.16 6.02 -4.40
CA VAL A 493 -0.83 5.48 -4.69
C VAL A 493 -0.19 6.35 -5.76
N LEU A 494 0.92 6.99 -5.42
CA LEU A 494 1.63 7.88 -6.34
C LEU A 494 2.56 7.07 -7.25
N ASP A 495 2.33 7.09 -8.57
CA ASP A 495 3.21 6.43 -9.55
C ASP A 495 4.53 7.23 -9.71
N PRO A 496 5.67 6.57 -9.99
CA PRO A 496 6.94 7.23 -10.25
C PRO A 496 7.00 7.77 -11.68
N GLU A 497 6.33 8.90 -11.93
CA GLU A 497 6.62 9.68 -13.13
C GLU A 497 7.82 10.59 -12.88
N PHE A 498 8.94 10.28 -13.53
CA PHE A 498 10.21 11.00 -13.53
C PHE A 498 10.76 11.03 -14.96
N ASP A 499 10.87 12.22 -15.53
CA ASP A 499 11.42 12.40 -16.89
C ASP A 499 12.78 13.10 -16.81
N PHE A 500 13.80 12.55 -17.50
CA PHE A 500 15.19 12.98 -17.43
C PHE A 500 15.74 13.27 -18.81
N GLU A 501 16.19 14.50 -19.01
CA GLU A 501 16.78 14.98 -20.26
C GLU A 501 18.15 15.65 -20.02
N VAL A 502 19.00 15.61 -21.05
CA VAL A 502 20.38 16.13 -21.01
C VAL A 502 20.62 17.02 -22.23
N GLU A 503 21.10 18.24 -21.99
CA GLU A 503 21.52 19.21 -23.00
C GLU A 503 23.04 19.34 -23.03
N TYR A 504 23.62 19.16 -24.23
CA TYR A 504 25.06 19.17 -24.52
C TYR A 504 25.58 20.54 -24.92
#